data_AF-A0A7S0TY89-F1
#
_entry.id   AF-A0A7S0TY89-F1
#
_cell.length_a   1.000
_cell.length_b   1.000
_cell.length_c   1.000
_cell.angle_alpha   90.00
_cell.angle_beta   90.00
_cell.angle_gamma   90.00
#
_symmetry.space_group_name_H-M   'P 1'
#
loop_
_entity.id
_entity.type
_entity.pdbx_description
1 polymer ?
#
loop_
_entity_poly.entity_id
_entity_poly.type
_entity_poly.pdbx_seq_one_letter_code
_entity_poly.pdbx_strand_id
1 'polypeptide(L)'
;GLQGGGLGIDQVGGKVLLENFTLSNCHAGEKGGGVWSQLSSHLSLSQCHLEGNTAAGSGSAIYLSSTKDDFGEERAQGLSCAATEGSGFDLGASQIDLTGCTVTRNSMP
;
A
#
# COMPACT_ATOMS: atom_id res chain seq x y z
N GLY A 1 5.12 -12.36 -7.37
CA GLY A 1 6.19 -12.68 -6.39
C GLY A 1 5.59 -12.87 -5.02
N LEU A 2 6.38 -13.10 -3.97
CA LEU A 2 5.85 -13.19 -2.60
C LEU A 2 5.29 -11.84 -2.11
N GLN A 3 5.90 -10.73 -2.56
CA GLN A 3 5.54 -9.37 -2.14
C GLN A 3 5.45 -8.44 -3.35
N GLY A 4 4.63 -7.39 -3.25
CA GLY A 4 4.60 -6.28 -4.21
C GLY A 4 4.26 -6.73 -5.62
N GLY A 5 3.05 -7.26 -5.82
CA GLY A 5 2.66 -7.86 -7.09
C GLY A 5 2.74 -6.91 -8.28
N GLY A 6 2.59 -5.60 -8.03
CA GLY A 6 2.82 -4.53 -9.00
C GLY A 6 4.08 -3.72 -8.71
N LEU A 7 4.21 -3.21 -7.49
CA LEU A 7 5.30 -2.33 -7.08
C LEU A 7 5.89 -2.76 -5.73
N GLY A 8 7.21 -2.95 -5.69
CA GLY A 8 7.98 -3.18 -4.47
C GLY A 8 8.91 -2.01 -4.19
N ILE A 9 8.78 -1.40 -3.01
CA ILE A 9 9.61 -0.29 -2.54
C ILE A 9 10.41 -0.80 -1.34
N ASP A 10 11.72 -0.99 -1.54
CA ASP A 10 12.65 -1.36 -0.48
C ASP A 10 13.59 -0.18 -0.22
N GLN A 11 13.12 0.79 0.56
CA GLN A 11 13.83 2.03 0.88
C GLN A 11 13.67 2.38 2.35
N VAL A 12 14.75 2.82 2.98
CA VAL A 12 14.79 3.19 4.39
C VAL A 12 14.93 4.70 4.53
N GLY A 13 13.99 5.35 5.23
CA GLY A 13 14.11 6.75 5.62
C GLY A 13 13.94 7.77 4.49
N GLY A 14 12.90 7.64 3.66
CA GLY A 14 12.61 8.59 2.59
C GLY A 14 11.11 8.84 2.37
N LYS A 15 10.80 9.89 1.60
CA LYS A 15 9.44 10.11 1.09
C LYS A 15 9.36 9.56 -0.33
N VAL A 16 8.39 8.69 -0.59
CA VAL A 16 8.10 8.19 -1.94
C VAL A 16 6.83 8.86 -2.42
N LEU A 17 6.92 9.55 -3.55
CA LEU A 17 5.79 10.16 -4.24
C LEU A 17 5.52 9.39 -5.53
N LEU A 18 4.31 8.89 -5.68
CA LEU A 18 3.84 8.26 -6.92
C LEU A 18 2.60 8.99 -7.40
N GLU A 19 2.58 9.36 -8.68
CA GLU A 19 1.52 10.19 -9.25
C GLU A 19 1.02 9.59 -10.56
N ASN A 20 -0.28 9.72 -10.81
CA ASN A 20 -0.90 9.45 -12.11
C ASN A 20 -0.60 8.05 -12.69
N PHE A 21 -0.65 7.01 -11.86
CA PHE A 21 -0.46 5.63 -12.32
C PHE A 21 -1.68 4.74 -12.02
N THR A 22 -1.72 3.60 -12.70
CA THR A 22 -2.71 2.54 -12.45
C THR A 22 -2.01 1.23 -12.15
N LEU A 23 -2.34 0.60 -11.03
CA LEU A 23 -2.00 -0.79 -10.71
C LEU A 23 -3.29 -1.61 -10.71
N SER A 24 -3.38 -2.56 -11.63
CA SER A 24 -4.58 -3.38 -11.76
C SER A 24 -4.27 -4.85 -11.93
N ASN A 25 -5.06 -5.70 -11.27
CA ASN A 25 -4.94 -7.16 -11.32
C ASN A 25 -3.55 -7.69 -10.95
N CYS A 26 -2.83 -6.97 -10.08
CA CYS A 26 -1.55 -7.41 -9.56
C CYS A 26 -1.75 -8.46 -8.45
N HIS A 27 -0.87 -9.47 -8.41
CA HIS A 27 -0.98 -10.59 -7.47
C HIS A 27 0.31 -10.80 -6.69
N ALA A 28 0.18 -10.85 -5.36
CA ALA A 28 1.25 -11.22 -4.44
C ALA A 28 0.90 -12.51 -3.68
N GLY A 29 1.89 -13.40 -3.56
CA GLY A 29 1.76 -14.66 -2.84
C GLY A 29 1.66 -14.50 -1.31
N GLU A 30 2.07 -13.34 -0.77
CA GLU A 30 1.92 -13.02 0.65
C GLU A 30 1.38 -11.62 0.89
N LYS A 31 2.05 -10.56 0.40
CA LYS A 31 1.78 -9.18 0.87
C LYS A 31 1.79 -8.14 -0.23
N GLY A 32 0.90 -7.15 -0.14
CA GLY A 32 0.92 -5.99 -1.04
C GLY A 32 0.65 -6.38 -2.48
N GLY A 33 -0.59 -6.79 -2.78
CA GLY A 33 -0.96 -7.28 -4.10
C GLY A 33 -0.67 -6.25 -5.20
N GLY A 34 -0.98 -4.99 -4.92
CA GLY A 34 -0.57 -3.85 -5.74
C GLY A 34 0.81 -3.34 -5.32
N VAL A 35 0.88 -2.69 -4.17
CA VAL A 35 2.07 -2.03 -3.63
C VAL A 35 2.53 -2.74 -2.35
N TRP A 36 3.82 -3.00 -2.27
CA TRP A 36 4.48 -3.37 -1.03
C TRP A 36 5.62 -2.38 -0.77
N SER A 37 5.71 -1.88 0.46
CA SER A 37 6.82 -1.03 0.90
C SER A 37 7.37 -1.53 2.24
N GLN A 38 8.68 -1.65 2.33
CA GLN A 38 9.38 -1.97 3.57
C GLN A 38 10.15 -0.75 4.07
N LEU A 39 10.07 -0.51 5.39
CA LEU A 39 10.74 0.52 6.19
C LEU A 39 10.12 1.94 6.12
N SER A 40 10.20 2.61 7.28
CA SER A 40 9.85 3.98 7.76
C SER A 40 9.58 5.13 6.78
N SER A 41 9.04 4.85 5.61
CA SER A 41 8.89 5.80 4.52
C SER A 41 7.47 6.34 4.50
N HIS A 42 7.34 7.64 4.24
CA HIS A 42 6.06 8.27 3.96
C HIS A 42 5.72 8.00 2.50
N LEU A 43 4.67 7.22 2.25
CA LEU A 43 4.19 6.94 0.89
C LEU A 43 3.07 7.91 0.55
N SER A 44 3.28 8.79 -0.42
CA SER A 44 2.22 9.65 -0.96
C SER A 44 1.83 9.15 -2.35
N LEU A 45 0.55 8.78 -2.52
CA LEU A 45 -0.05 8.51 -3.82
C LEU A 45 -1.01 9.65 -4.21
N SER A 46 -0.86 10.15 -5.44
CA SER A 46 -1.73 11.20 -5.98
C SER A 46 -2.33 10.78 -7.31
N GLN A 47 -3.66 10.86 -7.43
CA GLN A 47 -4.39 10.56 -8.67
C GLN A 47 -4.11 9.14 -9.21
N CYS A 48 -3.99 8.16 -8.32
CA CYS A 48 -3.65 6.78 -8.66
C CYS A 48 -4.87 5.85 -8.61
N HIS A 49 -4.86 4.81 -9.42
CA HIS A 49 -5.92 3.79 -9.42
C HIS A 49 -5.35 2.42 -9.07
N LEU A 50 -5.82 1.82 -7.97
CA LEU A 50 -5.46 0.48 -7.54
C LEU A 50 -6.71 -0.41 -7.60
N GLU A 51 -6.78 -1.30 -8.59
CA GLU A 51 -7.99 -2.10 -8.85
C GLU A 51 -7.72 -3.60 -8.98
N GLY A 52 -8.54 -4.44 -8.35
CA GLY A 52 -8.48 -5.89 -8.61
C GLY A 52 -7.20 -6.54 -8.11
N ASN A 53 -6.42 -5.88 -7.25
CA ASN A 53 -5.16 -6.43 -6.76
C ASN A 53 -5.42 -7.42 -5.61
N THR A 54 -4.61 -8.47 -5.56
CA THR A 54 -4.80 -9.57 -4.60
C THR A 54 -3.51 -9.93 -3.88
N ALA A 55 -3.63 -10.20 -2.58
CA ALA A 55 -2.54 -10.75 -1.77
C ALA A 55 -3.09 -11.88 -0.89
N ALA A 56 -2.37 -13.01 -0.78
CA ALA A 56 -2.84 -14.15 0.02
C ALA A 56 -2.70 -13.97 1.54
N GLY A 57 -1.89 -13.01 2.00
CA GLY A 57 -1.61 -12.77 3.42
C GLY A 57 -2.19 -11.46 3.94
N SER A 58 -1.63 -10.31 3.54
CA SER A 58 -2.02 -8.98 4.05
C SER A 58 -1.90 -7.87 3.01
N GLY A 59 -2.75 -6.84 3.13
CA GLY A 59 -2.69 -5.64 2.29
C GLY A 59 -2.91 -5.98 0.82
N SER A 60 -4.15 -6.32 0.44
CA SER A 60 -4.47 -6.77 -0.91
C SER A 60 -4.15 -5.72 -1.97
N ALA A 61 -4.33 -4.43 -1.67
CA ALA A 61 -3.87 -3.33 -2.52
C ALA A 61 -2.49 -2.83 -2.10
N ILE A 62 -2.31 -2.47 -0.82
CA ILE A 62 -1.10 -1.85 -0.29
C ILE A 62 -0.70 -2.52 1.02
N TYR A 63 0.57 -2.85 1.15
CA TYR A 63 1.19 -3.29 2.39
C TYR A 63 2.40 -2.41 2.72
N LEU A 64 2.41 -1.78 3.89
CA LEU A 64 3.54 -1.04 4.45
C LEU A 64 4.02 -1.73 5.73
N SER A 65 5.28 -2.14 5.76
CA SER A 65 5.92 -2.71 6.95
C SER A 65 6.88 -1.71 7.58
N SER A 66 6.64 -1.37 8.85
CA SER A 66 7.59 -0.65 9.70
C SER A 66 8.53 -1.63 10.42
N THR A 67 9.84 -1.36 10.45
CA THR A 67 10.70 -1.91 11.52
C THR A 67 10.38 -1.15 12.81
N LYS A 68 10.13 -1.88 13.89
CA LYS A 68 9.62 -1.34 15.17
C LYS A 68 10.56 -0.35 15.88
N ASP A 69 11.73 -0.08 15.33
CA ASP A 69 12.81 0.57 16.07
C ASP A 69 12.89 2.09 15.87
N ASP A 70 12.14 2.70 14.94
CA ASP A 70 12.48 4.07 14.50
C ASP A 70 11.37 5.16 14.60
N PHE A 71 10.07 4.85 14.71
CA PHE A 71 9.05 5.92 14.77
C PHE A 71 7.93 5.61 15.78
N GLY A 72 7.81 6.49 16.78
CA GLY A 72 6.72 6.49 17.75
C GLY A 72 5.39 6.87 17.11
N GLU A 73 4.34 6.13 17.44
CA GLU A 73 2.91 6.38 17.18
C GLU A 73 2.55 7.38 16.05
N GLU A 74 2.98 7.15 14.81
CA GLU A 74 2.45 7.90 13.66
C GLU A 74 1.29 7.13 13.03
N ARG A 75 0.08 7.61 13.33
CA ARG A 75 -1.19 7.05 12.86
C ARG A 75 -1.41 7.41 11.40
N ALA A 76 -1.90 6.46 10.60
CA ALA A 76 -2.40 6.70 9.25
C ALA A 76 -3.47 7.82 9.28
N GLN A 77 -3.14 9.00 8.76
CA GLN A 77 -4.08 10.10 8.52
C GLN A 77 -4.15 10.32 7.00
N GLY A 78 -5.36 10.37 6.42
CA GLY A 78 -5.51 10.78 5.01
C GLY A 78 -6.04 9.74 4.01
N LEU A 79 -6.79 8.70 4.45
CA LEU A 79 -7.56 7.89 3.49
C LEU A 79 -8.82 8.64 3.02
N SER A 80 -8.74 9.30 1.86
CA SER A 80 -9.92 9.84 1.14
C SER A 80 -10.46 8.89 0.06
N CYS A 81 -9.90 7.67 -0.04
CA CYS A 81 -10.22 6.72 -1.10
C CYS A 81 -11.41 5.82 -0.75
N ALA A 82 -12.25 5.53 -1.74
CA ALA A 82 -13.39 4.63 -1.65
C ALA A 82 -12.94 3.16 -1.57
N ALA A 83 -12.40 2.74 -0.42
CA ALA A 83 -11.98 1.37 -0.16
C ALA A 83 -13.20 0.48 0.12
N THR A 84 -13.73 -0.17 -0.91
CA THR A 84 -14.80 -1.17 -0.75
C THR A 84 -14.21 -2.54 -0.45
N GLU A 85 -14.49 -3.00 0.78
CA GLU A 85 -14.42 -4.34 1.40
C GLU A 85 -13.17 -5.23 1.17
N GLY A 86 -12.55 -5.65 2.28
CA GLY A 86 -11.56 -6.73 2.31
C GLY A 86 -10.09 -6.28 2.24
N SER A 87 -9.62 -5.57 3.27
CA SER A 87 -8.20 -5.37 3.61
C SER A 87 -7.29 -4.85 2.48
N GLY A 88 -7.77 -3.83 1.75
CA GLY A 88 -6.97 -3.11 0.75
C GLY A 88 -5.65 -2.54 1.31
N PHE A 89 -5.56 -2.28 2.61
CA PHE A 89 -4.39 -1.66 3.23
C PHE A 89 -3.97 -2.40 4.50
N ASP A 90 -2.68 -2.66 4.65
CA ASP A 90 -2.02 -2.97 5.91
C ASP A 90 -0.86 -1.99 6.07
N LEU A 91 -0.87 -1.15 7.11
CA LEU A 91 -0.05 0.06 7.19
C LEU A 91 0.94 0.09 8.35
N GLY A 92 1.14 -1.01 9.09
CA GLY A 92 2.11 -1.06 10.20
C GLY A 92 2.13 0.22 11.07
N ALA A 93 3.33 0.74 11.36
CA ALA A 93 3.56 2.07 11.92
C ALA A 93 3.99 3.11 10.85
N SER A 94 3.67 2.86 9.57
CA SER A 94 4.09 3.69 8.44
C SER A 94 2.96 4.65 8.01
N GLN A 95 3.32 5.81 7.46
CA GLN A 95 2.36 6.79 6.98
C GLN A 95 2.07 6.62 5.48
N ILE A 96 0.79 6.76 5.11
CA ILE A 96 0.35 6.84 3.72
C ILE A 96 -0.58 8.01 3.50
N ASP A 97 -0.31 8.82 2.46
CA ASP A 97 -1.20 9.87 1.97
C ASP A 97 -1.84 9.43 0.66
N LEU A 98 -3.18 9.43 0.58
CA LEU A 98 -3.91 9.08 -0.64
C LEU A 98 -4.78 10.25 -1.08
N THR A 99 -4.32 10.98 -2.11
CA THR A 99 -5.03 12.15 -2.65
C THR A 99 -5.60 11.83 -4.02
N GLY A 100 -6.92 11.94 -4.19
CA GLY A 100 -7.59 11.68 -5.47
C GLY A 100 -7.37 10.26 -6.01
N CYS A 101 -7.01 9.31 -5.14
CA CYS A 101 -6.77 7.93 -5.53
C CYS A 101 -8.04 7.09 -5.40
N THR A 102 -8.18 6.10 -6.27
CA THR A 102 -9.26 5.12 -6.23
C THR A 102 -8.67 3.75 -5.91
N VAL A 103 -9.16 3.09 -4.87
CA VAL A 103 -8.69 1.76 -4.45
C VAL A 103 -9.88 0.82 -4.32
N THR A 104 -10.15 0.01 -5.34
CA THR A 104 -11.41 -0.74 -5.46
C THR A 104 -11.18 -2.20 -5.85
N ARG A 105 -12.11 -3.09 -5.47
CA ARG A 105 -12.06 -4.52 -5.83
C ARG A 105 -10.75 -5.23 -5.46
N ASN A 106 -10.01 -4.74 -4.47
CA ASN A 106 -8.80 -5.40 -4.00
C ASN A 106 -9.19 -6.38 -2.89
N SER A 107 -8.75 -7.62 -2.97
CA SER A 107 -9.23 -8.67 -2.06
C SER A 107 -8.09 -9.58 -1.62
N MET A 108 -8.21 -10.10 -0.41
CA MET A 108 -7.51 -11.33 -0.04
C MET A 108 -8.38 -12.50 -0.50
N PRO A 109 -7.81 -13.50 -1.19
CA PRO A 109 -8.51 -14.75 -1.47
C PRO A 109 -8.81 -15.56 -0.21
#